data_AF-A0ABD5VV67-F1
#
_entry.id   AF-A0ABD5VV67-F1
#
_cell.length_a   1.000
_cell.length_b   1.000
_cell.length_c   1.000
_cell.angle_alpha   90.00
_cell.angle_beta   90.00
_cell.angle_gamma   90.00
#
_symmetry.space_group_name_H-M   'P 1'
#
loop_
_entity.id
_entity.type
_entity.pdbx_description
1 polymer ?
#
loop_
_entity_poly.entity_id
_entity_poly.type
_entity_poly.pdbx_seq_one_letter_code
_entity_poly.pdbx_strand_id
1 'polypeptide(L)'
;MPSNENVCGQRIDYEIPTREGFSESTAAHYERAYSEVEDALAIITEIQNERTNEDGEITEPLSLTQVRTILEVGTQLERSLAVLNALEDSPEGAL
;
A
#
# COMPACT_ATOMS: atom_id res chain seq x y z
N MET A 1 11.24 -6.25 -12.14
CA MET A 1 11.16 -6.14 -10.67
C MET A 1 10.36 -4.90 -10.37
N PRO A 2 9.38 -4.93 -9.46
CA PRO A 2 8.72 -3.71 -9.02
C PRO A 2 9.77 -2.75 -8.43
N SER A 3 9.56 -1.45 -8.64
CA SER A 3 10.46 -0.41 -8.16
C SER A 3 10.46 -0.36 -6.62
N ASN A 4 11.62 -0.13 -6.00
CA ASN A 4 11.74 0.12 -4.55
C ASN A 4 11.53 1.60 -4.20
N GLU A 5 11.03 2.39 -5.14
CA GLU A 5 10.77 3.82 -4.97
C GLU A 5 9.28 4.04 -4.78
N ASN A 6 8.93 4.89 -3.83
CA ASN A 6 7.58 5.35 -3.65
C ASN A 6 7.14 6.19 -4.85
N VAL A 7 5.90 6.59 -4.74
CA VAL A 7 5.15 7.35 -5.72
C VAL A 7 5.71 8.76 -6.01
N CYS A 8 6.65 9.21 -5.19
CA CYS A 8 7.40 10.45 -5.34
C CYS A 8 8.86 10.19 -5.83
N GLY A 9 9.20 8.98 -6.27
CA GLY A 9 10.55 8.60 -6.70
C GLY A 9 11.55 8.48 -5.54
N GLN A 10 11.07 8.30 -4.30
CA GLN A 10 11.93 8.19 -3.12
C GLN A 10 12.04 6.73 -2.70
N ARG A 11 13.27 6.24 -2.51
CA ARG A 11 13.52 4.90 -1.99
C ARG A 11 12.77 4.67 -0.67
N ILE A 12 11.93 3.63 -0.63
CA ILE A 12 11.19 3.21 0.57
C ILE A 12 12.16 2.47 1.49
N ASP A 13 12.96 3.20 2.25
CA ASP A 13 13.75 2.65 3.37
C ASP A 13 13.08 3.06 4.70
N TYR A 14 11.77 2.85 4.85
CA TYR A 14 11.11 3.02 6.15
C TYR A 14 11.12 1.69 6.92
N GLU A 15 11.43 1.75 8.21
CA GLU A 15 11.21 0.62 9.10
C GLU A 15 9.69 0.40 9.22
N ILE A 16 9.21 -0.78 8.81
CA ILE A 16 7.82 -1.20 9.06
C ILE A 16 7.59 -1.08 10.57
N PRO A 17 6.46 -0.49 11.03
CA PRO A 17 6.18 -0.37 12.45
C PRO A 17 6.33 -1.72 13.14
N THR A 18 7.33 -1.84 14.00
CA THR A 18 7.54 -3.04 14.82
C THR A 18 6.61 -2.94 16.03
N ARG A 19 5.63 -3.84 16.11
CA ARG A 19 4.70 -3.92 17.24
C ARG A 19 5.30 -4.82 18.32
N GLU A 20 5.72 -4.22 19.43
CA GLU A 20 6.04 -4.97 20.64
C GLU A 20 4.81 -5.81 21.06
N GLY A 21 5.04 -7.08 21.42
CA GLY A 21 3.98 -8.00 21.84
C GLY A 21 3.48 -8.98 20.76
N PHE A 22 3.82 -8.77 19.49
CA PHE A 22 3.42 -9.71 18.44
C PHE A 22 4.23 -11.00 18.48
N SER A 23 3.54 -12.14 18.33
CA SER A 23 4.19 -13.41 17.98
C SER A 23 4.85 -13.31 16.60
N GLU A 24 5.84 -14.15 16.32
CA GLU A 24 6.51 -14.19 15.00
C GLU A 24 5.51 -14.38 13.84
N SER A 25 4.48 -15.20 14.04
CA SER A 25 3.39 -15.37 13.07
C SER A 25 2.53 -14.11 12.91
N THR A 26 2.22 -13.42 14.01
CA THR A 26 1.42 -12.19 13.98
C THR A 26 2.20 -11.07 13.28
N ALA A 27 3.49 -10.95 13.59
CA ALA A 27 4.41 -10.01 12.94
C ALA A 27 4.49 -10.25 11.43
N ALA A 28 4.63 -11.50 10.98
CA ALA A 28 4.66 -11.82 9.55
C ALA A 28 3.36 -11.47 8.83
N HIS A 29 2.19 -11.68 9.46
CA HIS A 29 0.91 -11.26 8.89
C HIS A 29 0.78 -9.74 8.83
N TYR A 30 1.25 -9.03 9.85
CA TYR A 30 1.25 -7.58 9.91
C TYR A 30 2.16 -6.98 8.83
N GLU A 31 3.42 -7.40 8.76
CA GLU A 31 4.40 -6.95 7.76
C GLU A 31 3.90 -7.19 6.33
N ARG A 32 3.32 -8.37 6.08
CA ARG A 32 2.74 -8.69 4.78
C ARG A 32 1.57 -7.77 4.44
N ALA A 33 0.62 -7.61 5.36
CA ALA A 33 -0.53 -6.74 5.13
C ALA A 33 -0.10 -5.29 4.91
N TYR A 34 0.87 -4.80 5.68
CA TYR A 34 1.46 -3.48 5.51
C TYR A 34 2.11 -3.31 4.13
N SER A 35 2.92 -4.28 3.70
CA SER A 35 3.57 -4.26 2.39
C SER A 35 2.53 -4.26 1.25
N GLU A 36 1.46 -5.05 1.38
CA GLU A 36 0.38 -5.09 0.38
C GLU A 36 -0.39 -3.76 0.28
N VAL A 37 -0.52 -2.99 1.38
CA VAL A 37 -1.09 -1.63 1.36
C VAL A 37 -0.17 -0.68 0.58
N GLU A 38 1.12 -0.69 0.88
CA GLU A 38 2.12 0.16 0.21
C GLU A 38 2.20 -0.14 -1.29
N ASP A 39 2.22 -1.42 -1.68
CA ASP A 39 2.20 -1.84 -3.08
C ASP A 39 0.95 -1.32 -3.83
N ALA A 40 -0.23 -1.38 -3.19
CA ALA A 40 -1.46 -0.88 -3.79
C ALA A 40 -1.42 0.65 -3.99
N LEU A 41 -0.90 1.39 -3.01
CA LEU A 41 -0.72 2.85 -3.11
C LEU A 41 0.32 3.22 -4.17
N ALA A 42 1.39 2.41 -4.31
CA ALA A 42 2.41 2.58 -5.33
C ALA A 42 1.79 2.52 -6.74
N ILE A 43 1.00 1.47 -7.01
CA ILE A 43 0.33 1.27 -8.29
C ILE A 43 -0.66 2.41 -8.59
N ILE A 44 -1.49 2.80 -7.62
CA ILE A 44 -2.46 3.89 -7.81
C ILE A 44 -1.76 5.18 -8.21
N THR A 45 -0.61 5.46 -7.61
CA THR A 45 0.07 6.71 -7.90
C THR A 45 0.95 6.64 -9.13
N GLU A 46 1.46 5.48 -9.52
CA GLU A 46 2.08 5.29 -10.85
C GLU A 46 1.06 5.67 -11.95
N ILE A 47 -0.18 5.16 -11.84
CA ILE A 47 -1.28 5.53 -12.75
C ILE A 47 -1.57 7.04 -12.72
N GLN A 48 -1.48 7.67 -11.55
CA GLN A 48 -1.69 9.11 -11.42
C GLN A 48 -0.54 9.91 -12.06
N ASN A 49 0.70 9.49 -11.84
CA ASN A 49 1.91 10.15 -12.36
C ASN A 49 2.00 10.06 -13.88
N GLU A 50 1.65 8.91 -14.48
CA GLU A 50 1.54 8.76 -15.94
C GLU A 50 0.61 9.80 -16.58
N ARG A 51 -0.37 10.28 -15.82
CA ARG A 51 -1.41 11.20 -16.27
C ARG A 51 -1.19 12.63 -15.80
N THR A 52 -0.09 12.91 -15.12
CA THR A 52 0.23 14.21 -14.54
C THR A 52 1.43 14.81 -15.25
N ASN A 53 1.35 16.07 -15.69
CA ASN A 53 2.50 16.76 -16.29
C ASN A 53 3.45 17.35 -15.21
N GLU A 54 4.50 18.03 -15.66
CA GLU A 54 5.49 18.69 -14.78
C GLU A 54 4.88 19.78 -13.87
N ASP A 55 3.74 20.34 -14.26
CA ASP A 55 3.00 21.35 -13.49
C ASP A 55 2.01 20.75 -12.48
N GLY A 56 1.89 19.41 -12.42
CA GLY A 56 0.95 18.73 -11.53
C GLY A 56 -0.48 18.64 -12.08
N GLU A 57 -0.70 18.95 -13.36
CA GLU A 57 -2.01 18.92 -13.99
C GLU A 57 -2.33 17.57 -14.64
N ILE A 58 -3.59 17.15 -14.53
CA ILE A 58 -4.08 15.93 -15.18
C ILE A 58 -4.28 16.18 -16.66
N THR A 59 -3.48 15.51 -17.50
CA THR A 59 -3.45 15.72 -18.95
C THR A 59 -4.35 14.75 -19.73
N GLU A 60 -4.65 13.58 -19.15
CA GLU A 60 -5.40 12.51 -19.83
C GLU A 60 -6.46 11.90 -18.91
N PRO A 61 -7.62 11.45 -19.43
CA PRO A 61 -8.60 10.68 -18.64
C PRO A 61 -8.08 9.28 -18.31
N LEU A 62 -8.69 8.61 -17.32
CA LEU A 62 -8.37 7.20 -17.04
C LEU A 62 -8.79 6.31 -18.21
N SER A 63 -7.88 5.43 -18.63
CA SER A 63 -8.23 4.32 -19.52
C SER A 63 -9.04 3.25 -18.78
N LEU A 64 -9.81 2.44 -19.51
CA LEU A 64 -10.54 1.31 -18.93
C LEU A 64 -9.61 0.32 -18.23
N THR A 65 -8.40 0.12 -18.75
CA THR A 65 -7.39 -0.75 -18.12
C THR A 65 -6.98 -0.18 -16.76
N GLN A 66 -6.62 1.10 -16.70
CA GLN A 66 -6.27 1.76 -15.43
C GLN A 66 -7.41 1.72 -14.42
N VAL A 67 -8.67 1.93 -14.85
CA VAL A 67 -9.84 1.77 -13.97
C VAL A 67 -9.94 0.35 -13.39
N ARG A 68 -9.75 -0.68 -14.23
CA ARG A 68 -9.79 -2.08 -13.78
C ARG A 68 -8.65 -2.39 -12.81
N THR A 69 -7.44 -1.90 -13.08
CA THR A 69 -6.30 -2.03 -12.19
C THR A 69 -6.58 -1.39 -10.84
N ILE A 70 -7.12 -0.16 -10.82
CA ILE A 70 -7.51 0.53 -9.57
C ILE A 70 -8.53 -0.29 -8.78
N LEU A 71 -9.53 -0.88 -9.43
CA LEU A 71 -10.52 -1.73 -8.76
C LEU A 71 -9.91 -3.01 -8.16
N GLU A 72 -8.98 -3.63 -8.88
CA GLU A 72 -8.30 -4.84 -8.43
C GLU A 72 -7.42 -4.56 -7.21
N VAL A 73 -6.55 -3.54 -7.28
CA VAL A 73 -5.70 -3.16 -6.15
C VAL A 73 -6.51 -2.55 -5.00
N GLY A 74 -7.64 -1.90 -5.27
CA GLY A 74 -8.58 -1.44 -4.25
C GLY A 74 -9.18 -2.59 -3.44
N THR A 75 -9.53 -3.71 -4.10
CA THR A 75 -10.01 -4.92 -3.41
C THR A 75 -8.91 -5.54 -2.54
N GLN A 76 -7.66 -5.52 -3.01
CA GLN A 76 -6.52 -5.96 -2.22
C GLN A 76 -6.31 -5.07 -1.00
N LEU A 77 -6.31 -3.74 -1.20
CA LEU A 77 -6.16 -2.73 -0.15
C LEU A 77 -7.21 -2.91 0.96
N GLU A 78 -8.48 -3.09 0.61
CA GLU A 78 -9.56 -3.34 1.59
C GLU A 78 -9.28 -4.56 2.48
N ARG A 79 -8.77 -5.65 1.90
CA ARG A 79 -8.44 -6.87 2.64
C ARG A 79 -7.25 -6.68 3.56
N SER A 80 -6.17 -6.07 3.07
CA SER A 80 -4.97 -5.84 3.86
C SER A 80 -5.25 -4.89 5.02
N LEU A 81 -6.06 -3.84 4.81
CA LEU A 81 -6.54 -2.96 5.88
C LEU A 81 -7.40 -3.70 6.92
N ALA A 82 -8.26 -4.63 6.50
CA ALA A 82 -9.04 -5.43 7.44
C ALA A 82 -8.15 -6.31 8.33
N VAL A 83 -7.06 -6.87 7.78
CA VAL A 83 -6.06 -7.62 8.56
C VAL A 83 -5.35 -6.69 9.55
N LEU A 84 -4.87 -5.52 9.10
CA LEU A 84 -4.22 -4.56 9.99
C LEU A 84 -5.14 -4.15 11.13
N ASN A 85 -6.38 -3.75 10.86
CA ASN A 85 -7.35 -3.39 11.90
C ASN A 85 -7.58 -4.54 12.89
N ALA A 86 -7.76 -5.77 12.40
CA ALA A 86 -7.96 -6.93 13.27
C ALA A 86 -6.76 -7.23 14.18
N LEU A 87 -5.54 -6.99 13.68
CA LEU A 87 -4.31 -7.20 14.46
C LEU A 87 -4.04 -6.04 15.43
N GLU A 88 -4.36 -4.81 15.05
CA GLU A 88 -4.18 -3.63 15.91
C GLU A 88 -5.23 -3.54 17.03
N ASP A 89 -6.45 -4.04 16.79
CA ASP A 89 -7.51 -4.18 17.80
C ASP A 89 -7.34 -5.43 18.68
N SER A 90 -6.36 -6.29 18.39
CA SER A 90 -6.10 -7.52 19.15
C SER A 90 -5.41 -7.21 20.50
N PRO A 91 -5.81 -7.85 21.61
CA PRO A 91 -5.22 -7.62 22.94
C PRO A 91 -3.73 -8.00 23.04
N GLU A 92 -3.16 -8.70 22.05
CA GLU A 92 -1.71 -8.95 21.95
C GLU A 92 -0.89 -7.67 21.70
N GLY A 93 -1.50 -6.58 21.22
CA GLY A 93 -0.85 -5.28 21.03
C GLY A 93 -1.14 -4.23 22.12
N ALA A 94 -1.80 -4.61 23.22
CA ALA A 94 -2.27 -3.70 24.27
C ALA A 94 -1.51 -3.82 25.60
N LEU A 95 -0.34 -4.48 25.62
CA LEU A 95 0.47 -4.71 26.82
C LEU A 95 1.81 -3.98 26.76
#